data_AF-A0A950AP99-F1
#
_entry.id   AF-A0A950AP99-F1
#
_cell.length_a   1.000
_cell.length_b   1.000
_cell.length_c   1.000
_cell.angle_alpha   90.00
_cell.angle_beta   90.00
_cell.angle_gamma   90.00
#
_symmetry.space_group_name_H-M   'P 1'
#
loop_
_entity.id
_entity.type
_entity.pdbx_description
1 polymer ?
#
loop_
_entity_poly.entity_id
_entity_poly.type
_entity_poly.pdbx_seq_one_letter_code
_entity_poly.pdbx_strand_id
1 'polypeptide(L)'
;KDGRILDISLSVSPVRDLEGHIIGASKVARDITERIRAEEKFHLVVESAPNAMVMVDRTGRIVLVNAQTEELFGYRRDELLGQPVELLVPERFRARTRITAPASAPTPRRGPWGWGAT
;
A
#
# COMPACT_ATOMS: atom_id res chain seq x y z
N LYS A 1 11.23 -13.92 -33.12
CA LYS A 1 10.72 -12.91 -32.15
C LYS A 1 10.36 -13.69 -30.89
N ASP A 2 11.09 -13.50 -29.82
CA ASP A 2 11.24 -14.50 -28.73
C ASP A 2 10.09 -14.53 -27.71
N GLY A 3 8.87 -14.15 -28.11
CA GLY A 3 7.64 -14.34 -27.33
C GLY A 3 7.56 -13.65 -25.96
N ARG A 4 8.60 -12.91 -25.52
CA ARG A 4 8.61 -12.27 -24.20
C ARG A 4 7.65 -11.09 -24.16
N ILE A 5 6.71 -11.14 -23.22
CA ILE A 5 5.84 -10.01 -22.89
C ILE A 5 6.67 -8.95 -22.17
N LEU A 6 6.57 -7.71 -22.67
CA LEU A 6 7.24 -6.54 -22.11
C LEU A 6 6.18 -5.49 -21.75
N ASP A 7 6.18 -5.08 -20.50
CA ASP A 7 5.40 -3.98 -19.98
C ASP A 7 6.17 -2.71 -20.27
N ILE A 8 5.61 -1.86 -21.12
CA ILE A 8 6.23 -0.61 -21.53
C ILE A 8 5.38 0.58 -21.06
N SER A 9 6.04 1.53 -20.40
CA SER A 9 5.51 2.88 -20.26
C SER A 9 5.84 3.65 -21.53
N LEU A 10 4.82 4.05 -22.29
CA LEU A 10 4.98 4.78 -23.55
C LEU A 10 4.47 6.22 -23.38
N SER A 11 5.32 7.20 -23.68
CA SER A 11 4.93 8.59 -23.87
C SER A 11 5.18 8.99 -25.32
N VAL A 12 4.20 9.63 -25.95
CA VAL A 12 4.31 10.14 -27.32
C VAL A 12 3.95 11.61 -27.33
N SER A 13 4.85 12.45 -27.83
CA SER A 13 4.62 13.88 -27.98
C SER A 13 4.76 14.30 -29.45
N PRO A 14 3.89 15.19 -29.95
CA PRO A 14 4.02 15.71 -31.30
C PRO A 14 5.24 16.63 -31.39
N VAL A 15 6.05 16.45 -32.43
CA VAL A 15 7.10 17.40 -32.79
C VAL A 15 6.49 18.39 -33.76
N ARG A 16 6.57 19.68 -33.41
CA ARG A 16 6.03 20.77 -34.20
C ARG A 16 7.15 21.60 -34.82
N ASP A 17 6.92 22.15 -36.00
CA ASP A 17 7.77 23.19 -36.57
C ASP A 17 7.53 24.55 -35.89
N LEU A 18 8.24 25.59 -36.35
CA LEU A 18 8.13 26.95 -35.85
C LEU A 18 6.75 27.59 -36.12
N GLU A 19 6.00 27.06 -37.07
CA GLU A 19 4.66 27.52 -37.45
C GLU A 19 3.55 26.74 -36.72
N GLY A 20 3.92 25.75 -35.91
CA GLY A 20 3.03 24.93 -35.09
C GLY A 20 2.45 23.70 -35.79
N HIS A 21 2.85 23.43 -37.05
CA HIS A 21 2.44 22.24 -37.78
C HIS A 21 3.14 21.00 -37.23
N ILE A 22 2.41 19.88 -37.14
CA ILE A 22 2.97 18.62 -36.67
C ILE A 22 3.83 18.04 -37.78
N ILE A 23 5.15 18.02 -37.56
CA ILE A 23 6.14 17.45 -38.48
C ILE A 23 6.61 16.06 -38.06
N GLY A 24 6.23 15.59 -36.88
CA GLY A 24 6.58 14.26 -36.41
C GLY A 24 6.02 13.91 -35.04
N ALA A 25 6.45 12.77 -34.52
CA ALA A 25 6.14 12.32 -33.17
C ALA A 25 7.42 11.80 -32.49
N SER A 26 7.72 12.34 -31.32
CA SER A 26 8.74 11.79 -30.42
C SER A 26 8.10 10.73 -29.55
N LYS A 27 8.75 9.57 -29.39
CA LYS A 27 8.29 8.48 -28.54
C LYS A 27 9.36 8.13 -27.52
N VAL A 28 8.97 8.02 -26.26
CA VAL A 28 9.82 7.48 -25.19
C VAL A 28 9.12 6.22 -24.69
N ALA A 29 9.77 5.07 -24.89
CA ALA A 29 9.33 3.79 -24.34
C ALA A 29 10.29 3.38 -23.23
N ARG A 30 9.78 3.17 -22.02
CA ARG A 30 10.53 2.67 -20.88
C ARG A 30 10.02 1.28 -20.52
N ASP A 31 10.92 0.31 -20.51
CA ASP A 31 10.64 -1.02 -19.96
C ASP A 31 10.42 -0.92 -18.45
N ILE A 32 9.28 -1.41 -17.98
CA ILE A 32 8.89 -1.45 -16.57
C ILE A 32 8.59 -2.88 -16.09
N THR A 33 8.85 -3.91 -16.89
CA THR A 33 8.54 -5.30 -16.55
C THR A 33 9.21 -5.74 -15.26
N GLU A 34 10.52 -5.49 -15.10
CA GLU A 34 11.23 -5.89 -13.88
C GLU A 34 10.71 -5.16 -12.63
N ARG A 35 10.27 -3.89 -12.79
CA ARG A 35 9.70 -3.12 -11.69
C ARG A 35 8.35 -3.69 -11.26
N ILE A 36 7.45 -3.98 -12.20
CA ILE A 36 6.14 -4.57 -11.92
C ILE A 36 6.31 -5.94 -11.26
N ARG A 37 7.18 -6.79 -11.80
CA ARG A 37 7.46 -8.12 -11.23
C ARG A 37 8.00 -8.04 -9.81
N ALA A 38 8.88 -7.09 -9.53
CA ALA A 38 9.40 -6.88 -8.17
C ALA A 38 8.29 -6.47 -7.20
N GLU A 39 7.39 -5.60 -7.64
CA GLU A 39 6.26 -5.10 -6.84
C GLU A 39 5.21 -6.20 -6.59
N GLU A 40 4.86 -6.99 -7.61
CA GLU A 40 3.97 -8.15 -7.47
C GLU A 40 4.56 -9.22 -6.54
N LYS A 41 5.86 -9.52 -6.69
CA LYS A 41 6.55 -10.48 -5.83
C LYS A 41 6.58 -10.00 -4.38
N PHE A 42 6.83 -8.71 -4.14
CA PHE A 42 6.76 -8.12 -2.82
C PHE A 42 5.35 -8.27 -2.23
N HIS A 43 4.31 -7.90 -2.98
CA HIS A 43 2.92 -8.01 -2.55
C HIS A 43 2.56 -9.47 -2.19
N LEU A 44 2.96 -10.43 -3.02
CA LEU A 44 2.73 -11.85 -2.76
C LEU A 44 3.39 -12.33 -1.47
N VAL A 45 4.66 -11.97 -1.25
CA VAL A 45 5.40 -12.35 -0.04
C VAL A 45 4.70 -11.80 1.20
N VAL A 46 4.32 -10.53 1.19
CA VAL A 46 3.64 -9.88 2.32
C VAL A 46 2.27 -10.50 2.60
N GLU A 47 1.46 -10.74 1.57
CA GLU A 47 0.12 -11.33 1.72
C GLU A 47 0.16 -12.79 2.16
N SER A 48 1.14 -13.56 1.69
CA SER A 48 1.31 -14.98 2.06
C SER A 48 1.95 -15.20 3.43
N ALA A 49 2.43 -14.14 4.08
CA ALA A 49 3.14 -14.27 5.35
C ALA A 49 2.21 -14.82 6.43
N PRO A 50 2.65 -15.80 7.24
CA PRO A 50 1.80 -16.44 8.25
C PRO A 50 1.50 -15.52 9.45
N ASN A 51 2.27 -14.45 9.62
CA ASN A 51 2.16 -13.50 10.71
C ASN A 51 1.50 -12.21 10.25
N ALA A 52 0.80 -11.53 11.17
CA ALA A 52 0.29 -10.18 10.94
C ALA A 52 1.45 -9.21 10.66
N MET A 53 1.37 -8.48 9.55
CA MET A 53 2.36 -7.50 9.11
C MET A 53 1.70 -6.15 8.89
N VAL A 54 2.28 -5.12 9.51
CA VAL A 54 1.87 -3.73 9.40
C VAL A 54 3.10 -2.89 9.05
N MET A 55 2.98 -2.03 8.05
CA MET A 55 3.99 -1.03 7.75
C MET A 55 3.45 0.35 8.06
N VAL A 56 4.30 1.21 8.62
CA VAL A 56 3.96 2.60 8.93
C VAL A 56 4.89 3.56 8.19
N ASP A 57 4.37 4.75 7.87
CA ASP A 57 5.19 5.85 7.39
C ASP A 57 5.94 6.57 8.53
N ARG A 58 6.67 7.63 8.17
CA ARG A 58 7.43 8.46 9.13
C ARG A 58 6.55 9.17 10.16
N THR A 59 5.25 9.29 9.91
CA THR A 59 4.27 9.91 10.80
C THR A 59 3.53 8.89 11.67
N GLY A 60 3.85 7.60 11.53
CA GLY A 60 3.20 6.52 12.26
C GLY A 60 1.87 6.06 11.65
N ARG A 61 1.55 6.49 10.42
CA ARG A 61 0.32 6.07 9.73
C ARG A 61 0.55 4.76 9.00
N ILE A 62 -0.43 3.87 9.09
CA ILE A 62 -0.42 2.56 8.44
C ILE A 62 -0.50 2.77 6.93
N VAL A 63 0.50 2.24 6.20
CA VAL A 63 0.56 2.28 4.73
C VAL A 63 0.42 0.91 4.10
N LEU A 64 0.54 -0.16 4.89
CA LEU A 64 0.35 -1.53 4.43
C LEU A 64 -0.14 -2.41 5.59
N VAL A 65 -1.06 -3.30 5.28
CA VAL A 65 -1.46 -4.43 6.12
C VAL A 65 -1.65 -5.67 5.24
N ASN A 66 -1.34 -6.85 5.76
CA ASN A 66 -1.64 -8.12 5.10
C ASN A 66 -2.95 -8.74 5.60
N ALA A 67 -3.44 -9.77 4.92
CA ALA A 67 -4.65 -10.52 5.30
C ALA A 67 -4.62 -11.00 6.77
N GLN A 68 -3.47 -11.47 7.26
CA GLN A 68 -3.34 -11.91 8.66
C GLN A 68 -3.57 -10.77 9.67
N THR A 69 -3.27 -9.52 9.31
CA THR A 69 -3.56 -8.36 10.16
C THR A 69 -5.05 -8.09 10.22
N GLU A 70 -5.73 -8.15 9.07
CA GLU A 70 -7.18 -7.98 9.00
C GLU A 70 -7.90 -9.02 9.85
N GLU A 71 -7.48 -10.28 9.75
CA GLU A 71 -8.04 -11.39 10.53
C GLU A 71 -7.73 -11.27 12.03
N LEU A 72 -6.47 -10.94 12.38
CA LEU A 72 -6.05 -10.87 13.78
C LEU A 72 -6.74 -9.72 14.54
N PHE A 73 -6.84 -8.55 13.93
CA PHE A 73 -7.38 -7.35 14.58
C PHE A 73 -8.86 -7.09 14.26
N GLY A 74 -9.45 -7.81 13.30
CA GLY A 74 -10.87 -7.69 12.96
C GLY A 74 -11.24 -6.38 12.27
N TYR A 75 -10.28 -5.75 11.60
CA TYR A 75 -10.48 -4.57 10.76
C TYR A 75 -10.25 -4.92 9.30
N ARG A 76 -10.97 -4.25 8.41
CA ARG A 76 -10.62 -4.28 7.00
C ARG A 76 -9.45 -3.34 6.72
N ARG A 77 -8.70 -3.66 5.68
CA ARG A 77 -7.58 -2.86 5.19
C ARG A 77 -7.97 -1.42 4.89
N ASP A 78 -9.11 -1.19 4.27
CA ASP A 78 -9.64 0.14 3.99
C ASP A 78 -9.93 0.96 5.26
N GLU A 79 -10.16 0.30 6.39
CA GLU A 79 -10.34 0.94 7.69
C GLU A 79 -9.01 1.22 8.40
N LEU A 80 -7.95 0.46 8.07
CA LEU A 80 -6.61 0.61 8.67
C LEU A 80 -5.71 1.57 7.90
N LEU A 81 -5.77 1.58 6.58
CA LEU A 81 -4.88 2.40 5.76
C LEU A 81 -5.06 3.90 6.07
N GLY A 82 -3.95 4.60 6.28
CA GLY A 82 -3.91 6.01 6.67
C GLY A 82 -4.21 6.26 8.15
N GLN A 83 -4.69 5.27 8.91
CA GLN A 83 -4.89 5.39 10.34
C GLN A 83 -3.57 5.30 11.11
N PRO A 84 -3.47 5.89 12.30
CA PRO A 84 -2.30 5.73 13.16
C PRO A 84 -2.19 4.29 13.70
N VAL A 85 -0.97 3.80 13.82
CA VAL A 85 -0.70 2.41 14.26
C VAL A 85 -1.15 2.14 15.70
N GLU A 86 -1.34 3.18 16.52
CA GLU A 86 -1.85 3.10 17.89
C GLU A 86 -3.26 2.50 17.96
N LEU A 87 -4.01 2.54 16.86
CA LEU A 87 -5.30 1.85 16.73
C LEU A 87 -5.20 0.37 17.09
N LEU A 88 -4.09 -0.28 16.70
CA LEU A 88 -3.84 -1.71 16.91
C LEU A 88 -3.24 -2.00 18.30
N VAL A 89 -2.83 -0.97 19.04
CA VAL A 89 -2.24 -1.11 20.38
C VAL A 89 -3.36 -1.12 21.43
N PRO A 90 -3.46 -2.17 22.27
CA PRO A 90 -4.45 -2.24 23.34
C PRO A 90 -4.31 -1.10 24.35
N GLU A 91 -5.44 -0.69 24.92
CA GLU A 91 -5.55 0.34 25.97
C GLU A 91 -4.50 0.17 27.08
N ARG A 92 -4.31 -1.07 27.57
CA ARG A 92 -3.35 -1.41 28.64
C ARG A 92 -1.89 -1.12 28.30
N PHE A 93 -1.55 -0.98 27.02
CA PHE A 93 -0.20 -0.68 26.55
C PHE A 93 -0.05 0.77 26.06
N ARG A 94 -1.15 1.51 25.82
CA ARG A 94 -1.12 2.91 25.34
C ARG A 94 -0.43 3.87 26.30
N ALA A 95 -0.49 3.63 27.61
CA ALA A 95 0.16 4.49 28.62
C ALA A 95 1.70 4.54 28.51
N ARG A 96 2.32 3.61 27.78
CA ARG A 96 3.78 3.52 27.61
C ARG A 96 4.26 3.94 26.22
N THR A 97 3.36 4.03 25.24
CA THR A 97 3.61 4.51 23.88
C THR A 97 3.22 5.98 23.81
N ARG A 98 4.20 6.88 23.94
CA ARG A 98 3.99 8.33 23.83
C ARG A 98 3.81 8.74 22.36
N ILE A 99 2.73 8.28 21.74
CA ILE A 99 2.27 8.73 20.42
C ILE A 99 0.74 8.83 20.52
N THR A 100 0.19 10.03 20.31
CA THR A 100 -1.21 10.37 20.57
C THR A 100 -2.13 9.78 19.50
N ALA A 101 -3.05 8.91 19.91
CA ALA A 101 -4.12 8.40 19.04
C ALA A 101 -5.22 9.47 18.81
N PRO A 102 -5.79 9.59 17.60
CA PRO A 102 -6.85 10.55 17.28
C PRO A 102 -8.23 10.06 17.76
N ALA A 103 -9.11 11.01 18.06
CA ALA A 103 -10.44 10.77 18.63
C ALA A 103 -11.47 10.08 17.72
N SER A 104 -11.12 9.72 16.48
CA SER A 104 -12.04 9.22 15.44
C SER A 104 -11.70 7.80 14.95
N ALA A 105 -11.16 6.96 15.81
CA ALA A 105 -10.79 5.58 15.49
C ALA A 105 -12.03 4.70 15.15
N PRO A 106 -11.99 3.90 14.06
CA PRO A 106 -13.03 2.89 13.82
C PRO A 106 -13.03 1.81 14.91
N THR A 107 -14.20 1.22 15.18
CA THR A 107 -14.37 0.15 16.18
C THR A 107 -14.08 -1.22 15.53
N PRO A 108 -13.27 -2.10 16.16
CA PRO A 108 -12.97 -3.40 15.60
C PRO A 108 -14.21 -4.29 15.58
N ARG A 109 -14.35 -5.13 14.55
CA ARG A 109 -15.34 -6.21 14.57
C ARG A 109 -14.74 -7.37 15.34
N ARG A 110 -15.45 -7.89 16.36
CA ARG A 110 -14.98 -8.95 17.29
C ARG A 110 -14.12 -10.01 16.59
N GLY A 111 -12.82 -10.03 16.90
CA GLY A 111 -11.89 -11.07 16.46
C GLY A 111 -11.89 -12.31 17.37
N PRO A 112 -11.44 -13.47 16.88
CA PRO A 112 -11.45 -14.75 17.61
C PRO A 112 -10.59 -14.76 18.89
N TRP A 113 -9.72 -13.77 19.09
CA TRP A 113 -8.75 -13.74 20.19
C TRP A 113 -9.14 -12.88 21.39
N GLY A 114 -10.38 -12.36 21.47
CA GLY A 114 -10.87 -11.63 22.64
C GLY A 114 -10.30 -10.19 22.77
N TRP A 115 -9.86 -9.61 21.66
CA TRP A 115 -9.45 -8.21 21.58
C TRP A 115 -10.66 -7.38 21.15
N GLY A 116 -11.49 -7.01 22.12
CA GLY A 116 -12.63 -6.12 21.95
C GLY A 116 -12.96 -5.52 23.31
N ALA A 117 -13.14 -4.20 23.35
CA ALA A 117 -13.56 -3.50 24.55
C ALA A 117 -14.84 -4.10 25.11
N THR A 118 -14.89 -4.22 26.44
CA THR A 118 -16.12 -4.48 27.19
C THR A 118 -17.03 -3.25 27.13
#